data_AF-A0A9W4MCZ9-F1
#
_entry.id   AF-A0A9W4MCZ9-F1
#
_cell.length_a   1.000
_cell.length_b   1.000
_cell.length_c   1.000
_cell.angle_alpha   90.00
_cell.angle_beta   90.00
_cell.angle_gamma   90.00
#
_symmetry.space_group_name_H-M   'P 1'
#
loop_
_entity.id
_entity.type
_entity.pdbx_description
1 polymer ?
#
loop_
_entity_poly.entity_id
_entity_poly.type
_entity_poly.pdbx_seq_one_letter_code
_entity_poly.pdbx_strand_id
1 'polypeptide(L)' 'MAQASRDLDVHENQLRKWVKLFAADPAQAFPGHGQMKPEQVEIEKLRREVAKLKAERDILKKAAAYFAKDVT' A
#
# COMPACT_ATOMS: atom_id res chain seq x y z
N MET A 1 -17.85 -4.91 24.86
CA MET A 1 -16.80 -4.07 24.24
C MET A 1 -16.89 -2.63 24.74
N ALA A 2 -18.09 -2.09 24.97
CA ALA A 2 -18.31 -0.79 25.62
C ALA A 2 -17.52 -0.53 26.93
N GLN A 3 -17.46 -1.48 27.87
CA GLN A 3 -16.69 -1.26 29.12
C GLN A 3 -15.19 -1.12 28.85
N ALA A 4 -14.59 -2.10 28.17
CA ALA A 4 -13.17 -2.05 27.79
C ALA A 4 -12.82 -0.83 26.91
N SER A 5 -13.74 -0.38 26.06
CA SER A 5 -13.60 0.84 25.25
C SER A 5 -13.52 2.10 26.11
N ARG A 6 -14.32 2.17 27.18
CA ARG A 6 -14.25 3.27 28.17
C ARG A 6 -13.00 3.21 29.02
N ASP A 7 -12.63 2.02 29.48
CA ASP A 7 -11.44 1.83 30.33
C ASP A 7 -10.14 2.17 29.59
N LEU A 8 -10.12 1.98 28.27
CA LEU A 8 -8.97 2.24 27.40
C LEU A 8 -9.04 3.58 26.65
N ASP A 9 -10.09 4.38 26.89
CA ASP A 9 -10.38 5.65 26.19
C ASP A 9 -10.23 5.56 24.65
N VAL A 10 -10.76 4.49 24.06
CA VAL A 10 -10.74 4.24 22.62
C VAL A 10 -12.14 3.97 22.11
N HIS A 11 -12.45 4.43 20.90
CA HIS A 11 -13.77 4.23 20.30
C HIS A 11 -14.11 2.74 20.12
N GLU A 12 -15.33 2.32 20.45
CA GLU A 12 -15.73 0.90 20.43
C GLU A 12 -15.53 0.22 19.06
N ASN A 13 -15.80 0.94 17.96
CA ASN A 13 -15.52 0.45 16.59
C ASN A 13 -14.04 0.14 16.37
N GLN A 14 -13.13 0.93 16.95
CA GLN A 14 -11.69 0.75 16.81
C GLN A 14 -11.24 -0.49 17.59
N LEU A 15 -11.75 -0.66 18.80
CA LEU A 15 -11.51 -1.86 19.62
C LEU A 15 -12.02 -3.12 18.93
N ARG A 16 -13.23 -3.07 18.36
CA ARG A 16 -13.81 -4.21 17.61
C ARG A 16 -12.99 -4.58 16.39
N LYS A 17 -12.46 -3.57 15.67
CA LYS A 17 -11.56 -3.78 14.53
C LYS A 17 -10.26 -4.44 14.97
N TRP A 18 -9.65 -4.00 16.07
CA TRP A 18 -8.43 -4.62 16.60
C TRP A 18 -8.65 -6.06 17.05
N VAL A 19 -9.75 -6.37 17.74
CA VAL A 19 -10.08 -7.75 18.12
C VAL A 19 -10.18 -8.65 16.88
N LYS A 20 -10.83 -8.17 15.81
CA LYS A 20 -10.95 -8.93 14.56
C LYS A 20 -9.59 -9.11 13.86
N LEU A 21 -8.76 -8.06 13.83
CA LEU A 21 -7.43 -8.12 13.23
C LEU A 21 -6.49 -9.03 14.03
N PHE A 22 -6.55 -8.96 15.35
CA PHE A 22 -5.80 -9.83 16.25
C PHE A 22 -6.18 -11.30 16.10
N ALA A 23 -7.47 -11.60 15.93
CA ALA A 23 -7.92 -12.96 15.66
C ALA A 23 -7.42 -13.51 14.31
N ALA A 24 -7.22 -12.64 13.32
CA ALA A 24 -6.76 -13.04 11.99
C ALA A 24 -5.22 -13.11 11.88
N ASP A 25 -4.54 -12.14 12.47
CA ASP A 25 -3.08 -11.99 12.43
C ASP A 25 -2.62 -11.20 13.66
N PRO A 26 -2.26 -11.91 14.76
CA PRO A 26 -1.81 -11.28 16.00
C PRO A 26 -0.55 -10.42 15.83
N ALA A 27 0.34 -10.78 14.90
CA ALA A 27 1.63 -10.11 14.72
C ALA A 27 1.49 -8.75 14.04
N GLN A 28 0.47 -8.58 13.18
CA GLN A 28 0.21 -7.34 12.44
C GLN A 28 -1.07 -6.63 12.91
N ALA A 29 -1.62 -7.01 14.07
CA ALA A 29 -2.85 -6.43 14.60
C ALA A 29 -2.67 -4.97 15.08
N PHE A 30 -1.46 -4.61 15.50
CA PHE A 30 -1.12 -3.32 16.09
C PHE A 30 0.14 -2.70 15.46
N PRO A 31 0.10 -2.30 14.18
CA PRO A 31 1.25 -1.66 13.53
C PRO A 31 1.49 -0.22 14.04
N GLY A 32 0.57 0.35 14.84
CA GLY A 32 0.64 1.74 15.30
C GLY A 32 0.07 2.74 14.28
N HIS A 33 0.02 4.03 14.66
CA HIS A 33 -0.52 5.07 13.78
C HIS A 33 0.40 5.32 12.58
N GLY A 34 -0.16 5.27 11.37
CA GLY A 34 0.56 5.59 10.13
C GLY A 34 1.47 4.48 9.60
N GLN A 35 1.59 3.33 10.27
CA GLN A 35 2.35 2.20 9.74
C GLN A 35 1.46 1.31 8.87
N MET A 36 1.84 1.20 7.60
CA MET A 36 1.28 0.23 6.68
C MET A 36 1.75 -1.17 7.04
N LYS A 37 0.90 -2.17 6.80
CA LYS A 37 1.33 -3.58 6.87
C LYS A 37 2.51 -3.80 5.91
N PRO A 38 3.45 -4.72 6.21
CA PRO A 38 4.60 -5.00 5.33
C PRO A 38 4.16 -5.32 3.90
N GLU A 39 3.07 -6.08 3.74
CA GLU A 39 2.47 -6.39 2.43
C GLU A 39 2.00 -5.11 1.69
N GLN A 40 1.43 -4.14 2.41
CA GLN A 40 0.98 -2.89 1.80
C GLN A 40 2.16 -2.01 1.37
N VAL A 41 3.24 -1.99 2.16
CA VAL A 41 4.49 -1.31 1.80
C VAL A 41 5.07 -1.92 0.52
N GLU A 42 5.09 -3.24 0.43
CA GLU A 42 5.59 -3.95 -0.75
C GLU A 42 4.71 -3.70 -1.99
N ILE A 43 3.38 -3.73 -1.83
CA ILE A 43 2.44 -3.38 -2.90
C ILE A 43 2.70 -1.96 -3.41
N GLU A 44 2.91 -0.99 -2.52
CA GLU A 44 3.17 0.38 -2.93
C GLU A 44 4.51 0.53 -3.65
N LYS A 45 5.56 -0.14 -3.15
CA LYS A 45 6.87 -0.20 -3.82
C LYS A 45 6.75 -0.77 -5.23
N LEU A 46 6.07 -1.91 -5.39
CA LEU A 46 5.84 -2.55 -6.69
C LEU A 46 5.04 -1.65 -7.63
N ARG A 47 4.01 -0.95 -7.12
CA ARG A 47 3.23 0.00 -7.93
C ARG A 47 4.10 1.14 -8.46
N ARG A 48 5.00 1.68 -7.65
CA ARG A 48 5.95 2.73 -8.06
C ARG A 48 6.93 2.22 -9.12
N GLU A 49 7.45 1.01 -8.95
CA GLU A 49 8.37 0.39 -9.90
C GLU A 49 7.69 0.13 -11.25
N VAL A 50 6.47 -0.42 -11.24
CA VAL A 50 5.67 -0.63 -12.46
C VAL A 50 5.39 0.69 -13.17
N ALA A 51 5.08 1.77 -12.44
CA ALA A 51 4.85 3.08 -13.03
C ALA A 51 6.12 3.62 -13.71
N LYS A 52 7.28 3.50 -13.05
CA LYS A 52 8.59 3.91 -13.61
C LYS A 52 8.91 3.13 -14.89
N LEU A 53 8.82 1.81 -14.85
CA LEU A 53 9.13 0.94 -15.99
C LEU A 53 8.21 1.22 -17.19
N LYS A 54 6.92 1.48 -16.94
CA LYS A 54 5.99 1.88 -18.00
C LYS A 54 6.39 3.20 -18.65
N ALA A 55 6.78 4.20 -17.86
CA ALA A 55 7.22 5.48 -18.37
C ALA A 55 8.50 5.35 -19.22
N GLU A 56 9.50 4.62 -18.73
CA GLU A 56 10.75 4.36 -19.47
C GLU A 56 10.47 3.65 -20.80
N ARG A 57 9.65 2.60 -20.77
CA ARG A 57 9.25 1.88 -21.98
C ARG A 57 8.52 2.78 -22.98
N ASP A 58 7.67 3.68 -22.52
CA ASP A 58 6.93 4.59 -23.40
C ASP A 58 7.84 5.67 -23.99
N ILE A 59 8.82 6.16 -23.24
CA ILE A 59 9.87 7.07 -23.75
C ILE A 59 10.67 6.37 -24.85
N LEU A 60 11.14 5.14 -24.61
CA LEU A 60 11.91 4.38 -25.59
C LEU A 60 11.10 4.10 -26.86
N LYS A 61 9.82 3.75 -26.73
CA LYS A 61 8.92 3.58 -27.88
C LYS A 61 8.76 4.86 -28.69
N LYS A 62 8.60 6.01 -28.02
CA LYS A 62 8.50 7.31 -28.70
C LYS A 62 9.80 7.66 -29.43
N ALA A 63 10.95 7.43 -28.79
CA ALA A 63 12.25 7.64 -29.41
C ALA A 63 12.45 6.76 -30.64
N ALA A 64 12.18 5.45 -30.53
CA ALA A 64 12.28 4.53 -31.66
C ALA A 64 11.36 4.95 -32.83
N ALA A 65 10.12 5.36 -32.54
CA ALA A 65 9.19 5.84 -33.55
C ALA A 65 9.62 7.17 -34.20
N TYR A 66 10.31 8.04 -33.46
CA TYR A 66 10.90 9.27 -33.99
C TYR A 66 12.05 8.94 -34.95
N PHE A 67 13.03 8.16 -34.51
CA PHE A 67 14.18 7.79 -35.34
C PHE A 67 13.80 6.96 -36.58
N ALA A 68 12.78 6.11 -36.50
CA ALA A 68 12.29 5.36 -37.66
C ALA A 68 11.67 6.25 -38.74
N LYS A 69 11.16 7.45 -38.39
CA LYS A 69 10.60 8.40 -39.36
C LYS A 69 11.69 9.20 -40.07
N ASP A 70 12.79 9.52 -39.39
CA ASP A 70 13.90 10.31 -39.94
C ASP A 70 14.79 9.51 -40.92
N VAL A 71 14.68 8.18 -40.95
CA VAL A 71 15.45 7.28 -41.85
C VAL A 71 14.77 7.09 -43.22
N THR A 72 13.59 7.67 -43.43
CA THR A 72 12.84 7.64 -44.71
C THR A 72 12.87 9.00 -45.39
#